data_AF-A0A256FPY9-F1
#
_entry.id   AF-A0A256FPY9-F1
#
_cell.length_a   1.000
_cell.length_b   1.000
_cell.length_c   1.000
_cell.angle_alpha   90.00
_cell.angle_beta   90.00
_cell.angle_gamma   90.00
#
_symmetry.space_group_name_H-M   'P 1'
#
loop_
_entity.id
_entity.type
_entity.pdbx_description
1 polymer ?
#
loop_
_entity_poly.entity_id
_entity_poly.type
_entity_poly.pdbx_seq_one_letter_code
_entity_poly.pdbx_strand_id
1 'polypeptide(L)' 'MKVLKENDVFALSKPVEATTIGETDTVELPVGQIVSVVLVFGDPSTPVAYEVEAFLESRERYVLATVAASDVQ' A
#
# COMPACT_ATOMS: atom_id res chain seq x y z
N MET A 1 -13.79 4.46 10.24
CA MET A 1 -12.49 4.28 9.57
C MET A 1 -11.71 3.29 10.40
N LYS A 2 -11.33 2.15 9.82
CA LYS A 2 -10.45 1.21 10.51
C LYS A 2 -9.04 1.81 10.51
N VAL A 3 -8.45 1.96 11.69
CA VAL A 3 -7.04 2.36 11.82
C VAL A 3 -6.21 1.10 11.61
N LEU A 4 -5.29 1.13 10.66
CA LEU A 4 -4.36 0.02 10.39
C LEU A 4 -3.04 0.26 11.10
N LYS A 5 -2.36 -0.84 11.42
CA LYS A 5 -0.98 -0.84 11.93
C LYS A 5 -0.06 -1.56 10.95
N GLU A 6 1.24 -1.43 11.16
CA GLU A 6 2.24 -2.21 10.44
C GLU A 6 1.93 -3.71 10.52
N ASN A 7 2.12 -4.41 9.40
CA ASN A 7 1.78 -5.81 9.14
C ASN A 7 0.27 -6.13 9.02
N ASP A 8 -0.62 -5.14 9.15
CA ASP A 8 -2.01 -5.37 8.75
C ASP A 8 -2.12 -5.49 7.23
N VAL A 9 -3.03 -6.34 6.79
CA VAL A 9 -3.30 -6.61 5.38
C VAL A 9 -4.70 -6.12 5.01
N PHE A 10 -4.82 -5.52 3.83
CA PHE A 10 -6.11 -5.11 3.28
C PHE A 10 -6.11 -5.15 1.75
N ALA A 11 -7.30 -5.02 1.15
CA ALA A 11 -7.47 -4.94 -0.29
C ALA A 11 -7.64 -3.47 -0.72
N LEU A 12 -6.96 -3.05 -1.79
CA LEU A 12 -7.09 -1.68 -2.32
C LEU A 12 -8.52 -1.38 -2.80
N SER A 13 -9.03 -0.21 -2.43
CA SER A 13 -10.38 0.27 -2.81
C SER A 13 -10.40 1.02 -4.15
N LYS A 14 -9.23 1.49 -4.61
CA LYS A 14 -9.02 2.21 -5.87
C LYS A 14 -7.64 1.86 -6.45
N PRO A 15 -7.38 2.12 -7.73
CA PRO A 15 -6.04 1.97 -8.30
C PRO A 15 -5.02 2.90 -7.62
N VAL A 16 -3.80 2.42 -7.44
CA VAL A 16 -2.71 3.17 -6.79
C VAL A 16 -1.42 2.96 -7.58
N GLU A 17 -0.68 4.04 -7.81
CA GLU A 17 0.66 3.96 -8.39
C GLU A 17 1.66 3.44 -7.34
N ALA A 18 2.43 2.44 -7.73
CA ALA A 18 3.45 1.80 -6.92
C ALA A 18 4.79 1.80 -7.64
N THR A 19 5.88 1.86 -6.88
CA THR A 19 7.25 1.80 -7.39
C THR A 19 7.84 0.43 -7.10
N THR A 20 8.44 -0.20 -8.10
CA THR A 20 9.14 -1.49 -7.90
C THR A 20 10.40 -1.29 -7.07
N ILE A 21 10.58 -2.11 -6.03
CA ILE A 21 11.76 -2.02 -5.17
C ILE A 21 13.01 -2.31 -6.00
N GLY A 22 13.98 -1.37 -5.94
CA GLY A 22 15.25 -1.47 -6.66
C GLY A 22 15.22 -0.99 -8.12
N GLU A 23 14.07 -0.52 -8.61
CA GLU A 23 13.92 0.03 -9.97
C GLU A 23 13.32 1.43 -9.94
N THR A 24 13.39 2.13 -11.07
CA THR A 24 12.76 3.43 -11.28
C THR A 24 11.40 3.33 -11.95
N ASP A 25 10.92 2.11 -12.20
CA ASP A 25 9.66 1.91 -12.90
C ASP A 25 8.48 1.99 -11.92
N THR A 26 7.36 2.49 -12.45
CA THR A 26 6.09 2.54 -11.72
C THR A 26 5.08 1.64 -12.38
N VAL A 27 4.20 1.08 -11.56
CA VAL A 27 3.12 0.19 -11.96
C VAL A 27 1.84 0.61 -11.26
N GLU A 28 0.71 0.40 -11.92
CA GLU A 28 -0.59 0.61 -11.29
C GLU A 28 -1.05 -0.68 -10.61
N LEU A 29 -1.29 -0.61 -9.30
CA LEU A 29 -1.92 -1.68 -8.55
C LEU A 29 -3.44 -1.59 -8.71
N PRO A 30 -4.12 -2.67 -9.13
CA PRO A 30 -5.55 -2.64 -9.37
C PRO A 30 -6.37 -2.67 -8.06
N VAL A 31 -7.64 -2.31 -8.17
CA VAL A 31 -8.64 -2.53 -7.10
C VAL A 31 -8.66 -4.00 -6.71
N GLY A 32 -8.75 -4.27 -5.41
CA GLY A 32 -8.75 -5.62 -4.87
C GLY A 32 -7.37 -6.23 -4.70
N GLN A 33 -6.29 -5.59 -5.16
CA GLN A 33 -4.94 -6.01 -4.87
C GLN A 33 -4.73 -6.07 -3.35
N ILE A 34 -4.24 -7.22 -2.87
CA ILE A 34 -3.90 -7.41 -1.47
C ILE A 34 -2.54 -6.77 -1.21
N VAL A 35 -2.48 -5.95 -0.17
CA VAL A 35 -1.28 -5.22 0.25
C VAL A 35 -1.09 -5.33 1.76
N SER A 36 0.17 -5.26 2.20
CA SER A 36 0.56 -5.24 3.62
C SER A 36 1.05 -3.84 4.00
N VAL A 37 0.61 -3.31 5.13
CA VAL A 37 1.13 -2.04 5.65
C VAL A 37 2.56 -2.25 6.15
N VAL A 38 3.52 -1.49 5.63
CA VAL A 38 4.93 -1.53 6.06
C VAL A 38 5.31 -0.34 6.93
N LEU A 39 4.63 0.79 6.77
CA LEU A 39 4.85 1.99 7.57
C LEU A 39 3.55 2.78 7.76
N VAL A 40 3.36 3.33 8.95
CA VAL A 40 2.27 4.26 9.27
C VAL A 40 2.80 5.68 9.35
N PHE A 41 2.26 6.60 8.54
CA PHE A 41 2.66 8.00 8.59
C PHE A 41 1.78 8.80 9.57
N GLY A 42 2.42 9.61 10.42
CA GLY A 42 1.75 10.49 11.39
C GLY A 42 1.55 9.84 12.76
N ASP A 43 0.50 10.27 13.47
CA ASP A 43 0.10 9.65 14.75
C ASP A 43 -0.56 8.29 14.46
N PRO A 44 -0.08 7.18 15.05
CA PRO A 44 -0.66 5.85 14.82
C PRO A 44 -2.14 5.72 15.20
N SER A 45 -2.66 6.59 16.08
CA SER A 45 -4.09 6.64 16.43
C SER A 45 -4.93 7.45 15.44
N THR A 46 -4.29 8.34 14.67
CA THR A 46 -4.91 9.17 13.63
C THR A 46 -3.96 9.32 12.42
N PRO A 47 -3.72 8.23 11.67
CA PRO A 47 -2.73 8.23 10.60
C PRO A 47 -3.16 9.10 9.43
N VAL A 48 -2.18 9.66 8.72
CA VAL A 48 -2.42 10.47 7.51
C VAL A 48 -2.29 9.64 6.23
N ALA A 49 -1.42 8.65 6.24
CA ALA A 49 -1.14 7.76 5.12
C ALA A 49 -0.51 6.46 5.61
N TYR A 50 -0.46 5.47 4.72
CA TYR A 50 0.25 4.21 4.92
C TYR A 50 1.18 3.97 3.75
N GLU A 51 2.39 3.52 4.02
CA GLU A 51 3.19 2.83 3.02
C GLU A 51 2.78 1.36 3.00
N VAL A 52 2.53 0.84 1.81
CA VAL A 52 2.07 -0.53 1.62
C VAL A 52 2.96 -1.26 0.62
N GLU A 53 3.14 -2.54 0.86
CA GLU A 53 3.88 -3.46 0.00
C GLU A 53 2.93 -4.47 -0.65
N ALA A 54 3.19 -4.77 -1.91
CA ALA A 54 2.52 -5.84 -2.64
C ALA A 54 3.54 -6.69 -3.41
N PHE A 55 3.32 -8.00 -3.45
CA PHE A 55 4.05 -8.88 -4.35
C PHE A 55 3.31 -8.99 -5.69
N LEU A 56 4.00 -8.67 -6.80
CA LEU A 56 3.49 -8.82 -8.15
C LEU A 56 4.02 -10.10 -8.78
N GLU A 57 3.19 -11.14 -8.80
CA GLU A 57 3.53 -12.44 -9.38
C GLU A 57 3.98 -12.34 -10.85
N SER A 58 3.35 -11.47 -11.64
CA SER A 58 3.68 -11.28 -13.06
C SER A 58 5.09 -10.76 -13.32
N ARG A 59 5.74 -10.18 -12.30
CA ARG A 59 7.07 -9.59 -12.36
C ARG A 59 8.05 -10.21 -11.36
N GLU A 60 7.58 -11.15 -10.54
CA GLU A 60 8.31 -11.79 -9.45
C GLU A 60 8.99 -10.80 -8.50
N ARG A 61 8.32 -9.67 -8.20
CA ARG A 61 8.91 -8.54 -7.48
C ARG A 61 7.95 -7.90 -6.50
N TYR A 62 8.54 -7.22 -5.51
CA TYR A 62 7.82 -6.38 -4.57
C TYR A 62 7.75 -4.93 -5.06
N VAL A 63 6.62 -4.29 -4.78
CA VAL A 63 6.38 -2.89 -5.07
C VAL A 63 5.89 -2.18 -3.81
N LEU A 64 6.22 -0.90 -3.70
CA LEU A 64 5.79 -0.02 -2.61
C LEU A 64 4.87 1.07 -3.14
N ALA A 65 3.82 1.37 -2.38
CA ALA A 65 2.92 2.47 -2.67
C ALA A 65 2.59 3.25 -1.41
N THR A 66 2.29 4.55 -1.57
CA THR A 66 1.71 5.36 -0.50
C THR A 66 0.22 5.54 -0.73
N VAL A 67 -0.59 5.18 0.26
CA VAL A 67 -2.04 5.38 0.24
C VAL A 67 -2.46 6.35 1.33
N ALA A 68 -3.41 7.24 1.02
CA ALA A 68 -3.95 8.13 2.05
C ALA A 68 -4.82 7.34 3.02
N ALA A 69 -4.79 7.70 4.31
CA ALA A 69 -5.60 6.99 5.30
C ALA A 69 -7.11 7.09 5.02
N SER A 70 -7.55 8.15 4.34
CA SER A 70 -8.94 8.32 3.88
C SER A 70 -9.38 7.32 2.79
N ASP A 71 -8.44 6.69 2.10
CA ASP A 71 -8.72 5.72 1.04
C ASP A 71 -8.85 4.28 1.55
N VAL A 72 -8.50 4.06 2.82
CA VAL A 72 -8.59 2.76 3.49
C VAL A 72 -9.94 2.67 4.22
N GLN A 73 -10.79 1.72 3.80
CA GLN A 73 -12.11 1.48 4.39
C GLN A 73 -12.07 0.38 5.46
#